data_AF-A0A2S2B4J1-F1
#
_entry.id   AF-A0A2S2B4J1-F1
#
_cell.length_a   1.000
_cell.length_b   1.000
_cell.length_c   1.000
_cell.angle_alpha   90.00
_cell.angle_beta   90.00
_cell.angle_gamma   90.00
#
_symmetry.space_group_name_H-M   'P 1'
#
loop_
_entity.id
_entity.type
_entity.pdbx_description
1 polymer ?
#
loop_
_entity_poly.entity_id
_entity_poly.type
_entity_poly.pdbx_seq_one_letter_code
_entity_poly.pdbx_strand_id
1 'polypeptide(L)'
;MLWPTRLTLLIIVLCAHSYSTLGASIWSSAAMAETFMQSFTSTLGRSNILEADQMDDIASISDTLMSAVKKSGGKKNKLQALNMAFASSVAEIAFADMTGMPVDVKSNAILNALSEAFLQTTGFVDSYFLQEIRGLLNMFAQASANEAAASGAASESAAAAVSTVGYGGRVGYGTDTVAETGISGAAGYGGQGG
;
A
#
# COMPACT_ATOMS: atom_id res chain seq x y z
N MET A 1 -17.28 1.64 -56.12
CA MET A 1 -17.26 2.87 -55.29
C MET A 1 -17.63 2.55 -53.83
N LEU A 2 -16.89 1.66 -53.14
CA LEU A 2 -17.25 1.19 -51.78
C LEU A 2 -16.14 1.43 -50.74
N TRP A 3 -14.94 1.83 -51.18
CA TRP A 3 -13.79 2.07 -50.31
C TRP A 3 -13.88 3.34 -49.44
N PRO A 4 -14.27 4.52 -49.96
CA PRO A 4 -14.31 5.73 -49.12
C PRO A 4 -15.40 5.61 -48.04
N THR A 5 -16.53 4.98 -48.36
CA THR A 5 -17.65 4.78 -47.43
C THR A 5 -17.28 3.89 -46.24
N ARG A 6 -16.42 2.89 -46.45
CA ARG A 6 -15.90 2.00 -45.40
C ARG A 6 -14.93 2.73 -44.45
N LEU A 7 -14.10 3.62 -44.99
CA LEU A 7 -13.17 4.43 -44.20
C LEU A 7 -13.91 5.45 -43.32
N THR A 8 -14.92 6.13 -43.88
CA THR A 8 -15.74 7.09 -43.12
C THR A 8 -16.52 6.42 -42.00
N LEU A 9 -17.06 5.21 -42.22
CA LEU A 9 -17.72 4.43 -41.16
C LEU A 9 -16.75 4.02 -40.06
N LEU A 10 -15.53 3.58 -40.41
CA LEU A 10 -14.50 3.25 -39.41
C LEU A 10 -14.11 4.46 -38.57
N ILE A 11 -13.96 5.64 -39.17
CA ILE A 11 -13.63 6.88 -38.45
C ILE A 11 -14.78 7.31 -37.55
N ILE A 12 -16.04 7.26 -38.02
CA ILE A 12 -17.21 7.61 -37.20
C ILE A 12 -17.37 6.64 -36.04
N VAL A 13 -17.14 5.34 -36.25
CA VAL A 13 -17.16 4.33 -35.19
C VAL A 13 -16.01 4.59 -34.20
N LEU A 14 -14.79 4.85 -34.67
CA LEU A 14 -13.64 5.18 -33.81
C LEU A 14 -13.90 6.45 -32.98
N CYS A 15 -14.48 7.48 -33.59
CA CYS A 15 -14.89 8.71 -32.92
C CYS A 15 -16.02 8.44 -31.91
N ALA A 16 -17.03 7.63 -32.25
CA ALA A 16 -18.13 7.28 -31.34
C ALA A 16 -17.64 6.51 -30.09
N HIS A 17 -16.61 5.67 -30.22
CA HIS A 17 -15.93 5.05 -29.08
C HIS A 17 -15.12 6.07 -28.27
N SER A 18 -14.56 7.11 -28.93
CA SER A 18 -13.78 8.17 -28.28
C SER A 18 -14.63 9.12 -27.43
N TYR A 19 -15.92 9.27 -27.72
CA TYR A 19 -16.82 10.21 -27.03
C TYR A 19 -17.39 9.71 -25.69
N SER A 20 -17.13 8.46 -25.30
CA SER A 20 -17.76 7.86 -24.10
C SER A 20 -17.00 8.05 -22.78
N THR A 21 -15.89 8.82 -22.72
CA THR A 21 -14.97 8.74 -21.56
C THR A 21 -14.75 10.03 -20.76
N LEU A 22 -15.55 11.09 -20.93
CA LEU A 22 -15.59 12.16 -19.92
C LEU A 22 -16.38 11.68 -18.69
N GLY A 23 -15.70 10.98 -17.77
CA GLY A 23 -16.24 10.60 -16.45
C GLY A 23 -16.51 9.11 -16.23
N ALA A 24 -15.99 8.22 -17.07
CA ALA A 24 -16.09 6.77 -16.87
C ALA A 24 -15.14 6.32 -15.75
N SER A 25 -15.70 5.90 -14.61
CA SER A 25 -14.94 5.25 -13.53
C SER A 25 -14.54 3.83 -13.97
N ILE A 26 -13.33 3.36 -13.65
CA ILE A 26 -12.89 1.96 -13.84
C ILE A 26 -13.87 0.95 -13.21
N TRP A 27 -14.61 1.38 -12.19
CA TRP A 27 -15.58 0.56 -11.47
C TRP A 27 -17.00 0.65 -12.03
N SER A 28 -17.24 1.44 -13.08
CA SER A 28 -18.59 1.67 -13.63
C SER A 28 -19.23 0.42 -14.24
N SER A 29 -18.45 -0.62 -14.54
CA SER A 29 -18.95 -1.95 -14.86
C SER A 29 -18.03 -3.03 -14.29
N ALA A 30 -18.59 -4.21 -14.03
CA ALA A 30 -17.81 -5.37 -13.60
C ALA A 30 -16.75 -5.77 -14.65
N ALA A 31 -17.07 -5.64 -15.94
CA ALA A 31 -16.13 -5.95 -17.03
C ALA A 31 -14.93 -4.99 -17.06
N MET A 32 -15.15 -3.69 -16.84
CA MET A 32 -14.06 -2.72 -16.75
C MET A 32 -13.21 -2.93 -15.50
N ALA A 33 -13.84 -3.20 -14.36
CA ALA A 33 -13.13 -3.54 -13.13
C ALA A 33 -12.27 -4.80 -13.32
N GLU A 34 -12.79 -5.82 -13.98
CA GLU A 34 -12.10 -7.09 -14.20
C GLU A 34 -10.90 -6.91 -15.12
N THR A 35 -11.09 -6.16 -16.21
CA THR A 35 -10.01 -5.81 -17.14
C THR A 35 -8.94 -4.97 -16.43
N PHE A 36 -9.35 -4.01 -15.61
CA PHE A 36 -8.43 -3.16 -14.84
C PHE A 36 -7.56 -4.01 -13.92
N MET A 37 -8.19 -4.92 -13.17
CA MET A 37 -7.51 -5.72 -12.16
C MET A 37 -6.58 -6.75 -12.80
N GLN A 38 -6.99 -7.41 -13.88
CA GLN A 38 -6.14 -8.31 -14.65
C GLN A 38 -4.94 -7.59 -15.27
N SER A 39 -5.16 -6.39 -15.80
CA SER A 39 -4.09 -5.56 -16.37
C SER A 39 -3.09 -5.13 -15.30
N PHE A 40 -3.61 -4.68 -14.15
CA PHE A 40 -2.80 -4.28 -13.01
C PHE A 40 -1.95 -5.43 -12.47
N THR A 41 -2.54 -6.58 -12.17
CA THR A 41 -1.81 -7.74 -11.60
C THR A 41 -0.80 -8.32 -12.59
N SER A 42 -1.14 -8.40 -13.88
CA SER A 42 -0.22 -8.82 -14.92
C SER A 42 1.00 -7.90 -15.03
N THR A 43 0.78 -6.59 -15.06
CA THR A 43 1.85 -5.59 -15.16
C THR A 43 2.73 -5.60 -13.92
N LEU A 44 2.12 -5.66 -12.74
CA LEU A 44 2.84 -5.67 -11.47
C LEU A 44 3.63 -6.98 -11.29
N GLY A 45 3.07 -8.14 -11.65
CA GLY A 45 3.78 -9.42 -11.62
C GLY A 45 5.00 -9.44 -12.55
N ARG A 46 4.90 -8.81 -13.73
CA ARG A 46 6.05 -8.69 -14.66
C ARG A 46 7.16 -7.78 -14.14
N SER A 47 6.86 -6.89 -13.19
CA SER A 47 7.88 -6.03 -12.60
C SER A 47 8.85 -6.79 -11.69
N ASN A 48 8.45 -7.96 -11.16
CA ASN A 48 9.22 -8.74 -10.17
C ASN A 48 9.62 -7.93 -8.91
N ILE A 49 8.87 -6.88 -8.59
CA ILE A 49 9.14 -5.97 -7.47
C ILE A 49 8.47 -6.43 -6.17
N LEU A 50 7.33 -7.09 -6.28
CA LEU A 50 6.62 -7.70 -5.16
C LEU A 50 6.88 -9.20 -5.14
N GLU A 51 6.92 -9.76 -3.93
CA GLU A 51 7.10 -11.20 -3.72
C GLU A 51 5.87 -11.99 -4.18
N ALA A 52 6.04 -13.30 -4.37
CA ALA A 52 4.96 -14.17 -4.81
C ALA A 52 3.76 -14.14 -3.85
N ASP A 53 4.01 -14.14 -2.54
CA ASP A 53 2.97 -14.10 -1.51
C ASP A 53 2.21 -12.77 -1.54
N GLN A 54 2.93 -11.64 -1.69
CA GLN A 54 2.29 -10.32 -1.86
C GLN A 54 1.43 -10.27 -3.13
N MET A 55 1.83 -10.96 -4.20
CA MET A 55 1.04 -11.05 -5.42
C MET A 55 -0.20 -11.92 -5.25
N ASP A 56 -0.12 -13.02 -4.50
CA ASP A 56 -1.25 -13.87 -4.16
C ASP A 56 -2.28 -13.12 -3.31
N ASP A 57 -1.81 -12.40 -2.28
CA ASP A 57 -2.66 -11.56 -1.43
C ASP A 57 -3.39 -10.47 -2.25
N ILE A 58 -2.67 -9.80 -3.16
CA ILE A 58 -3.26 -8.80 -4.05
C ILE A 58 -4.32 -9.45 -4.96
N ALA A 59 -4.10 -10.68 -5.45
CA ALA A 59 -5.08 -11.40 -6.26
C ALA A 59 -6.32 -11.79 -5.46
N SER A 60 -6.15 -12.27 -4.22
CA SER A 60 -7.26 -12.63 -3.31
C SER A 60 -8.13 -11.43 -2.94
N ILE A 61 -7.51 -10.30 -2.60
CA ILE A 61 -8.24 -9.04 -2.36
C ILE A 61 -8.91 -8.54 -3.63
N SER A 62 -8.26 -8.73 -4.78
CA SER A 62 -8.84 -8.41 -6.07
C SER A 62 -10.16 -9.17 -6.30
N ASP A 63 -10.21 -10.47 -6.04
CA ASP A 63 -11.45 -11.25 -6.16
C ASP A 63 -12.54 -10.80 -5.17
N THR A 64 -12.14 -10.39 -3.97
CA THR A 64 -13.05 -9.82 -2.96
C THR A 64 -13.67 -8.51 -3.45
N LEU A 65 -12.86 -7.62 -4.02
CA LEU A 65 -13.33 -6.35 -4.57
C LEU A 65 -14.20 -6.55 -5.81
N MET A 66 -13.87 -7.52 -6.66
CA MET A 66 -14.71 -7.91 -7.81
C MET A 66 -16.11 -8.32 -7.35
N SER A 67 -16.19 -9.11 -6.29
CA SER A 67 -17.45 -9.52 -5.67
C SER A 67 -18.23 -8.31 -5.14
N ALA A 68 -17.53 -7.34 -4.55
CA ALA A 68 -18.13 -6.09 -4.08
C ALA A 68 -18.60 -5.17 -5.22
N VAL A 69 -17.88 -5.10 -6.35
CA VAL A 69 -18.30 -4.40 -7.58
C VAL A 69 -19.60 -4.98 -8.10
N LYS A 70 -19.67 -6.31 -8.23
CA LYS A 70 -20.90 -7.02 -8.65
C LYS A 70 -22.08 -6.72 -7.70
N LYS A 71 -21.83 -6.69 -6.39
CA LYS A 71 -22.83 -6.37 -5.36
C LYS A 71 -23.17 -4.88 -5.25
N SER A 72 -22.35 -3.99 -5.79
CA SER A 72 -22.55 -2.54 -5.73
C SER A 72 -23.79 -2.08 -6.49
N GLY A 73 -24.17 -2.82 -7.54
CA GLY A 73 -25.24 -2.46 -8.47
C GLY A 73 -24.93 -1.18 -9.27
N GLY A 74 -23.65 -0.84 -9.47
CA GLY A 74 -23.23 0.35 -10.24
C GLY A 74 -23.42 1.68 -9.51
N LYS A 75 -23.69 1.66 -8.19
CA LYS A 75 -23.91 2.88 -7.40
C LYS A 75 -22.61 3.67 -7.23
N LYS A 76 -22.55 4.88 -7.78
CA LYS A 76 -21.35 5.76 -7.83
C LYS A 76 -20.60 5.88 -6.50
N ASN A 77 -21.31 6.09 -5.39
CA ASN A 77 -20.70 6.21 -4.06
C ASN A 77 -20.01 4.92 -3.59
N LYS A 78 -20.57 3.75 -3.92
CA LYS A 78 -19.95 2.45 -3.60
C LYS A 78 -18.73 2.19 -4.49
N LEU A 79 -18.83 2.56 -5.76
CA LEU A 79 -17.75 2.45 -6.73
C LEU A 79 -16.54 3.33 -6.34
N GLN A 80 -16.80 4.54 -5.86
CA GLN A 80 -15.75 5.42 -5.35
C GLN A 80 -15.08 4.85 -4.08
N ALA A 81 -15.87 4.30 -3.15
CA ALA A 81 -15.32 3.65 -1.96
C ALA A 81 -14.45 2.43 -2.31
N LEU A 82 -14.83 1.66 -3.34
CA LEU A 82 -14.03 0.53 -3.84
C LEU A 82 -12.69 0.98 -4.43
N ASN A 83 -12.65 2.15 -5.08
CA ASN A 83 -11.41 2.71 -5.61
C ASN A 83 -10.37 2.97 -4.52
N MET A 84 -10.81 3.58 -3.42
CA MET A 84 -9.96 3.85 -2.26
C MET A 84 -9.64 2.58 -1.47
N ALA A 85 -10.58 1.63 -1.39
CA ALA A 85 -10.33 0.35 -0.74
C ALA A 85 -9.25 -0.46 -1.48
N PHE A 86 -9.35 -0.56 -2.82
CA PHE A 86 -8.34 -1.24 -3.64
C PHE A 86 -6.95 -0.62 -3.47
N ALA A 87 -6.88 0.70 -3.60
CA ALA A 87 -5.68 1.49 -3.38
C ALA A 87 -5.01 1.20 -2.04
N SER A 88 -5.81 1.26 -0.97
CA SER A 88 -5.35 1.07 0.40
C SER A 88 -4.84 -0.36 0.61
N SER A 89 -5.60 -1.36 0.14
CA SER A 89 -5.21 -2.77 0.32
C SER A 89 -3.95 -3.14 -0.46
N VAL A 90 -3.78 -2.64 -1.68
CA VAL A 90 -2.55 -2.84 -2.47
C VAL A 90 -1.35 -2.18 -1.78
N ALA A 91 -1.53 -0.96 -1.26
CA ALA A 91 -0.47 -0.25 -0.56
C ALA A 91 -0.07 -0.97 0.73
N GLU A 92 -1.05 -1.42 1.51
CA GLU A 92 -0.84 -2.18 2.74
C GLU A 92 -0.05 -3.47 2.47
N ILE A 93 -0.48 -4.29 1.51
CA ILE A 93 0.22 -5.53 1.16
C ILE A 93 1.63 -5.25 0.64
N ALA A 94 1.80 -4.26 -0.24
CA ALA A 94 3.10 -3.95 -0.85
C ALA A 94 4.17 -3.52 0.18
N PHE A 95 3.75 -2.93 1.30
CA PHE A 95 4.61 -2.45 2.37
C PHE A 95 4.50 -3.25 3.68
N ALA A 96 3.72 -4.33 3.70
CA ALA A 96 3.65 -5.25 4.83
C ALA A 96 5.03 -5.81 5.17
N ASP A 97 5.81 -6.15 4.13
CA ASP A 97 7.21 -6.50 4.25
C ASP A 97 8.09 -5.46 3.56
N MET A 98 8.86 -4.72 4.36
CA MET A 98 9.97 -3.90 3.87
C MET A 98 11.16 -4.79 3.48
N THR A 99 10.93 -5.79 2.63
CA THR A 99 12.02 -6.42 1.88
C THR A 99 12.81 -5.30 1.21
N GLY A 100 14.13 -5.31 1.40
CA GLY A 100 15.07 -4.16 1.34
C GLY A 100 15.20 -3.37 0.03
N MET A 101 14.16 -3.34 -0.79
CA MET A 101 14.00 -2.48 -1.93
C MET A 101 13.50 -1.10 -1.51
N PRO A 102 14.03 -0.01 -2.11
CA PRO A 102 13.61 1.34 -1.77
C PRO A 102 12.11 1.56 -2.01
N VAL A 103 11.48 2.31 -1.10
CA VAL A 103 10.06 2.69 -1.16
C VAL A 103 9.69 3.32 -2.50
N ASP A 104 10.56 4.16 -3.05
CA ASP A 104 10.37 4.79 -4.36
C ASP A 104 10.29 3.78 -5.50
N VAL A 105 11.08 2.70 -5.44
CA VAL A 105 11.10 1.67 -6.49
C VAL A 105 9.79 0.87 -6.46
N LYS A 106 9.36 0.43 -5.27
CA LYS A 106 8.06 -0.25 -5.09
C LYS A 106 6.90 0.65 -5.52
N SER A 107 6.91 1.90 -5.07
CA SER A 107 5.85 2.86 -5.39
C SER A 107 5.75 3.14 -6.89
N ASN A 108 6.88 3.33 -7.58
CA ASN A 108 6.86 3.57 -9.02
C ASN A 108 6.38 2.34 -9.80
N ALA A 109 6.71 1.12 -9.37
CA ALA A 109 6.19 -0.10 -10.00
C ALA A 109 4.66 -0.19 -9.89
N ILE A 110 4.11 0.08 -8.71
CA ILE A 110 2.66 0.09 -8.47
C ILE A 110 1.98 1.18 -9.30
N LEU A 111 2.54 2.40 -9.32
CA LEU A 111 1.97 3.51 -10.09
C LEU A 111 2.05 3.28 -11.60
N ASN A 112 3.10 2.63 -12.10
CA ASN A 112 3.19 2.22 -13.50
C ASN A 112 2.13 1.17 -13.84
N ALA A 113 1.95 0.14 -12.99
CA ALA A 113 0.92 -0.87 -13.18
C ALA A 113 -0.50 -0.28 -13.17
N LEU A 114 -0.77 0.67 -12.27
CA LEU A 114 -2.04 1.40 -12.24
C LEU A 114 -2.25 2.22 -13.51
N SER A 115 -1.23 2.95 -13.94
CA SER A 115 -1.29 3.77 -15.17
C SER A 115 -1.59 2.91 -16.40
N GLU A 116 -0.93 1.77 -16.53
CA GLU A 116 -1.15 0.83 -17.63
C GLU A 116 -2.55 0.23 -17.59
N ALA A 117 -3.04 -0.11 -16.40
CA ALA A 117 -4.40 -0.60 -16.21
C ALA A 117 -5.47 0.46 -16.56
N PHE A 118 -5.24 1.73 -16.24
CA PHE A 118 -6.10 2.83 -16.68
C PHE A 118 -6.12 2.98 -18.21
N LEU A 119 -4.94 2.97 -18.84
CA LEU A 119 -4.85 3.07 -20.30
C LEU A 119 -5.57 1.92 -21.01
N GLN A 120 -5.49 0.70 -20.47
CA GLN A 120 -6.17 -0.46 -21.05
C GLN A 120 -7.69 -0.45 -20.86
N THR A 121 -8.21 0.27 -19.86
CA THR A 121 -9.64 0.23 -19.53
C THR A 121 -10.42 1.46 -19.93
N THR A 122 -9.96 2.64 -19.52
CA THR A 122 -10.64 3.92 -19.81
C THR A 122 -10.02 4.65 -20.98
N GLY A 123 -8.82 4.25 -21.42
CA GLY A 123 -8.05 4.93 -22.47
C GLY A 123 -7.40 6.23 -22.01
N PHE A 124 -7.48 6.59 -20.73
CA PHE A 124 -6.82 7.76 -20.16
C PHE A 124 -6.38 7.49 -18.72
N VAL A 125 -5.30 8.13 -18.30
CA VAL A 125 -4.80 8.02 -16.92
C VAL A 125 -5.39 9.12 -16.06
N ASP A 126 -6.05 8.75 -14.95
CA ASP A 126 -6.49 9.70 -13.93
C ASP A 126 -5.30 10.13 -13.07
N SER A 127 -4.73 11.28 -13.39
CA SER A 127 -3.56 11.83 -12.70
C SER A 127 -3.86 12.26 -11.26
N TYR A 128 -5.11 12.65 -10.97
CA TYR A 128 -5.52 13.02 -9.62
C TYR A 128 -5.56 11.77 -8.73
N PHE A 129 -6.20 10.70 -9.23
CA PHE A 129 -6.21 9.42 -8.53
C PHE A 129 -4.79 8.89 -8.27
N LEU A 130 -3.90 8.90 -9.27
CA LEU A 130 -2.52 8.45 -9.05
C LEU A 130 -1.75 9.27 -8.02
N GLN A 131 -2.03 10.57 -7.88
CA GLN A 131 -1.45 11.40 -6.82
C GLN A 131 -1.97 11.00 -5.44
N GLU A 132 -3.27 10.69 -5.32
CA GLU A 132 -3.86 10.16 -4.08
C GLU A 132 -3.22 8.81 -3.71
N ILE A 133 -3.04 7.91 -4.67
CA ILE A 133 -2.35 6.63 -4.44
C ILE A 133 -0.92 6.84 -3.96
N ARG A 134 -0.17 7.74 -4.62
CA ARG A 134 1.21 8.05 -4.20
C ARG A 134 1.25 8.56 -2.76
N GLY A 135 0.27 9.38 -2.37
CA GLY A 135 0.12 9.83 -0.98
C GLY A 135 -0.10 8.67 0.00
N LEU A 136 -1.00 7.75 -0.34
CA LEU A 136 -1.27 6.55 0.47
C LEU A 136 -0.05 5.64 0.58
N LEU A 137 0.64 5.38 -0.52
CA LEU A 137 1.87 4.56 -0.55
C LEU A 137 2.93 5.13 0.39
N ASN A 138 3.14 6.46 0.37
CA ASN A 138 4.07 7.12 1.28
C ASN A 138 3.65 7.00 2.75
N MET A 139 2.34 7.10 3.04
CA MET A 139 1.82 6.94 4.40
C MET A 139 2.03 5.51 4.91
N PHE A 140 1.74 4.49 4.11
CA PHE A 140 1.93 3.09 4.48
C PHE A 140 3.41 2.73 4.62
N ALA A 141 4.27 3.25 3.76
CA ALA A 141 5.71 3.09 3.89
C ALA A 141 6.25 3.70 5.20
N GLN A 142 5.76 4.88 5.58
CA GLN A 142 6.12 5.52 6.84
C GLN A 142 5.59 4.74 8.06
N ALA A 143 4.34 4.26 8.00
CA ALA A 143 3.75 3.46 9.06
C ALA A 143 4.53 2.14 9.27
N SER A 144 4.85 1.45 8.18
CA SER A 144 5.64 0.22 8.20
C SER A 144 7.05 0.44 8.78
N ALA A 145 7.72 1.54 8.38
CA ALA A 145 9.01 1.92 8.95
C ALA A 145 8.96 2.22 10.45
N ASN A 146 7.86 2.85 10.92
CA ASN A 146 7.66 3.14 12.34
C ASN A 146 7.45 1.86 13.16
N GLU A 147 6.69 0.89 12.65
CA GLU A 147 6.51 -0.42 13.30
C GLU A 147 7.84 -1.21 13.38
N ALA A 148 8.66 -1.16 12.33
CA ALA A 148 10.00 -1.76 12.34
C ALA A 148 10.95 -1.09 13.37
N ALA A 149 10.89 0.24 13.52
CA ALA A 149 11.69 0.96 14.51
C ALA A 149 11.24 0.67 15.95
N ALA A 150 9.92 0.60 16.19
CA ALA A 150 9.35 0.28 17.50
C ALA A 150 9.69 -1.16 17.95
N SER A 151 9.66 -2.12 17.03
CA SER A 151 10.08 -3.50 17.29
C SER A 151 11.59 -3.65 17.49
N GLY A 152 12.42 -2.83 16.82
CA GLY A 152 13.86 -2.72 17.09
C GLY A 152 14.19 -2.20 18.50
N ALA A 153 13.52 -1.14 18.95
CA ALA A 153 13.73 -0.56 20.28
C ALA A 153 13.30 -1.49 21.44
N ALA A 154 12.34 -2.38 21.21
CA ALA A 154 11.95 -3.43 22.16
C ALA A 154 13.01 -4.54 22.30
N SER A 155 13.83 -4.76 21.27
CA SER A 155 14.92 -5.76 21.30
C SER A 155 16.20 -5.24 21.97
N GLU A 156 16.48 -3.93 21.90
CA GLU A 156 17.62 -3.31 22.60
C GLU A 156 17.37 -3.12 24.10
N SER A 157 16.12 -2.98 24.53
CA SER A 157 15.77 -2.94 25.97
C SER A 157 15.84 -4.31 26.65
N ALA A 158 15.78 -5.41 25.89
CA ALA A 158 16.08 -6.76 26.39
C ALA A 158 17.58 -7.08 26.41
N ALA A 159 18.36 -6.53 25.46
CA ALA A 159 19.82 -6.67 25.43
C ALA A 159 20.52 -5.79 26.49
N ALA A 160 19.94 -4.65 26.85
CA ALA A 160 20.44 -3.81 27.95
C ALA A 160 20.23 -4.43 29.34
N ALA A 161 19.33 -5.41 29.49
CA ALA A 161 19.16 -6.18 30.73
C ALA A 161 20.18 -7.32 30.89
N VAL A 162 20.99 -7.62 29.87
CA VAL A 162 22.06 -8.64 29.89
C VAL A 162 23.41 -7.98 29.60
N SER A 163 23.80 -6.98 30.40
CA SER A 163 25.21 -6.51 30.40
C SER A 163 25.74 -6.01 31.74
N THR A 164 25.19 -6.48 32.86
CA THR A 164 25.78 -6.24 34.19
C THR A 164 25.70 -7.46 35.10
N VAL A 165 26.36 -8.56 34.73
CA VAL A 165 26.84 -9.53 35.74
C VAL A 165 28.27 -9.95 35.40
N GLY A 166 29.20 -9.15 35.89
CA GLY A 166 30.55 -9.62 36.17
C GLY A 166 30.52 -10.67 37.28
N TYR A 167 31.43 -11.62 37.17
CA TYR A 167 31.82 -12.64 38.15
C TYR A 167 31.40 -12.37 39.61
N GLY A 168 30.55 -13.25 40.16
CA GLY A 168 30.51 -13.50 41.60
C GLY A 168 29.14 -13.70 42.21
N GLY A 169 28.75 -14.97 42.40
CA GLY A 169 28.11 -15.38 43.65
C GLY A 169 26.58 -15.57 43.68
N ARG A 170 26.23 -16.84 43.95
CA ARG A 170 25.14 -17.35 44.81
C ARG A 170 23.70 -17.42 44.26
N VAL A 171 23.24 -18.66 44.32
CA VAL A 171 21.87 -19.21 44.29
C VAL A 171 20.93 -18.46 45.25
N GLY A 172 19.68 -18.20 44.83
CA GLY A 172 18.60 -17.75 45.72
C GLY A 172 17.22 -17.88 45.09
N TYR A 173 16.38 -18.73 45.69
CA TYR A 173 14.95 -18.91 45.42
C TYR A 173 14.14 -17.69 45.92
N GLY A 174 13.09 -17.32 45.18
CA GLY A 174 11.79 -16.97 45.77
C GLY A 174 11.33 -15.50 45.79
N THR A 175 10.02 -15.38 45.53
CA THR A 175 9.01 -14.45 46.05
C THR A 175 8.76 -13.08 45.41
N ASP A 176 7.48 -12.91 45.06
CA ASP A 176 6.71 -11.69 44.80
C ASP A 176 7.07 -10.49 45.70
N THR A 177 6.95 -9.27 45.18
CA THR A 177 6.02 -8.24 45.72
C THR A 177 6.05 -6.93 44.93
N VAL A 178 4.87 -6.31 44.92
CA VAL A 178 4.41 -4.98 44.47
C VAL A 178 5.14 -3.77 45.08
N ALA A 179 4.84 -2.58 44.50
CA ALA A 179 4.96 -1.21 45.01
C ALA A 179 6.27 -0.46 44.69
N GLU A 180 6.33 0.85 44.50
CA GLU A 180 5.43 1.98 44.23
C GLU A 180 6.36 3.19 43.97
N THR A 181 5.85 4.17 43.23
CA THR A 181 6.29 5.57 43.03
C THR A 181 7.30 6.16 44.03
N GLY A 182 8.34 6.84 43.50
CA GLY A 182 9.22 7.71 44.28
C GLY A 182 9.59 8.98 43.50
N ILE A 183 8.91 10.09 43.79
CA ILE A 183 9.39 11.44 43.49
C ILE A 183 10.43 11.82 44.54
N SER A 184 11.61 12.29 44.13
CA SER A 184 12.42 13.19 44.95
C SER A 184 13.31 14.06 44.07
N GLY A 185 13.19 15.38 44.22
CA GLY A 185 14.15 16.35 43.71
C GLY A 185 15.22 16.64 44.77
N ALA A 186 16.39 17.09 44.34
CA ALA A 186 17.30 17.89 45.16
C ALA A 186 18.30 18.65 44.27
N ALA A 187 18.44 19.93 44.57
CA ALA A 187 19.40 20.87 44.01
C ALA A 187 20.81 20.69 44.60
N GLY A 188 21.84 21.22 43.92
CA GLY A 188 23.04 21.73 44.60
C GLY A 188 24.42 21.47 43.99
N TYR A 189 24.94 22.52 43.32
CA TYR A 189 26.29 23.12 43.46
C TYR A 189 27.59 22.39 43.06
N GLY A 190 28.27 22.96 42.04
CA GLY A 190 29.67 23.42 42.10
C GLY A 190 30.81 22.45 41.78
N GLY A 191 31.68 22.80 40.81
CA GLY A 191 32.99 22.14 40.63
C GLY A 191 33.74 22.41 39.33
N GLN A 192 34.56 23.46 39.36
CA GLN A 192 35.62 23.96 38.48
C GLN A 192 36.56 22.97 37.74
N GLY A 193 37.06 23.37 36.56
CA GLY A 193 38.45 23.08 36.11
C GLY A 193 38.65 22.81 34.61
N GLY A 194 39.30 23.75 33.91
CA GLY A 194 39.78 23.60 32.52
C GLY A 194 39.81 24.90 31.74
#